data_AF-A0AAW7NNG2-F1
#
_entry.id   AF-A0AAW7NNG2-F1
#
_cell.length_a   1.000
_cell.length_b   1.000
_cell.length_c   1.000
_cell.angle_alpha   90.00
_cell.angle_beta   90.00
_cell.angle_gamma   90.00
#
_symmetry.space_group_name_H-M   'P 1'
#
loop_
_entity.id
_entity.type
_entity.pdbx_description
1 polymer ?
#
loop_
_entity_poly.entity_id
_entity_poly.type
_entity_poly.pdbx_seq_one_letter_code
_entity_poly.pdbx_strand_id
1 'polypeptide(L)'
;MDLLEIKTYSIDLGNGYTKRIVNGECIVEPSVIADVESYFSDDVDVTTLQLSEGEAYFTGDDVGILGLKPISALGEHDMDRYETPEFKKMIFGFLAKDFKQDVTIERLVTGLPVQHFKTKGKIVEELLKGRTVIKVNNNDIIVDIKNVSIIPQPIGTYLHLVAKKSVTPNKDLTLIVDCGHGTLDVTELKGKTIVKRAGNNEGAKEAYINIYNTLVEEYGSLKDLTISNIQNILLDGLLVSGSRINVRAKAEVQKILKKHFNSIFTFLQDNKFDLRSYDKVVFTGGIVHLYHDYFGERAEANFLVVEDGQTANARGYHEYGKAMTKK
;
A
#
# COMPACT_ATOMS: atom_id res chain seq x y z
N MET A 1 27.50 -14.66 12.90
CA MET A 1 26.05 -14.69 12.62
C MET A 1 25.90 -15.31 11.25
N ASP A 2 25.03 -16.29 11.12
CA ASP A 2 24.81 -16.97 9.84
C ASP A 2 24.11 -16.01 8.88
N LEU A 3 24.63 -15.91 7.65
CA LEU A 3 24.02 -15.12 6.59
C LEU A 3 22.62 -15.67 6.29
N LEU A 4 21.59 -14.82 6.34
CA LEU A 4 20.24 -15.21 5.98
C LEU A 4 20.08 -15.21 4.46
N GLU A 5 19.61 -16.31 3.88
CA GLU A 5 19.32 -16.41 2.45
C GLU A 5 17.80 -16.42 2.20
N ILE A 6 17.34 -15.44 1.43
CA ILE A 6 15.92 -15.26 1.07
C ILE A 6 15.76 -15.44 -0.44
N LYS A 7 14.99 -16.44 -0.85
CA LYS A 7 14.71 -16.67 -2.28
C LYS A 7 13.91 -15.53 -2.90
N THR A 8 12.89 -15.03 -2.20
CA THR A 8 12.03 -13.98 -2.72
C THR A 8 11.58 -13.08 -1.59
N TYR A 9 11.76 -11.78 -1.79
CA TYR A 9 11.17 -10.74 -0.96
C TYR A 9 10.25 -9.90 -1.84
N SER A 10 9.08 -9.53 -1.34
CA SER A 10 8.09 -8.77 -2.12
C SER A 10 7.59 -7.59 -1.30
N ILE A 11 7.63 -6.41 -1.90
CA ILE A 11 7.27 -5.16 -1.25
C ILE A 11 6.46 -4.29 -2.20
N ASP A 12 5.31 -3.79 -1.74
CA ASP A 12 4.49 -2.79 -2.42
C ASP A 12 4.55 -1.49 -1.61
N LEU A 13 5.38 -0.54 -2.07
CA LEU A 13 5.65 0.72 -1.37
C LEU A 13 4.65 1.82 -1.76
N GLY A 14 3.39 1.62 -1.39
CA GLY A 14 2.31 2.58 -1.63
C GLY A 14 2.48 3.89 -0.84
N ASN A 15 1.80 4.96 -1.25
CA ASN A 15 1.92 6.27 -0.60
C ASN A 15 1.31 6.32 0.82
N GLY A 16 0.26 5.53 1.08
CA GLY A 16 -0.36 5.45 2.41
C GLY A 16 0.17 4.30 3.26
N TYR A 17 0.32 3.11 2.66
CA TYR A 17 0.72 1.89 3.35
C TYR A 17 1.70 1.08 2.51
N THR A 18 2.69 0.52 3.19
CA THR A 18 3.66 -0.42 2.65
C THR A 18 3.21 -1.84 3.00
N LYS A 19 3.24 -2.74 2.01
CA LYS A 19 2.87 -4.15 2.20
C LYS A 19 4.02 -5.04 1.82
N ARG A 20 4.39 -5.99 2.69
CA ARG A 20 5.61 -6.79 2.54
C ARG A 20 5.30 -8.24 2.81
N ILE A 21 5.80 -9.14 1.99
CA ILE A 21 5.67 -10.58 2.23
C ILE A 21 6.95 -11.08 2.89
N VAL A 22 6.83 -11.42 4.18
CA VAL A 22 7.92 -11.93 5.03
C VAL A 22 7.49 -13.27 5.59
N ASN A 23 8.28 -14.32 5.35
CA ASN A 23 7.96 -15.70 5.78
C ASN A 23 6.58 -16.22 5.34
N GLY A 24 6.05 -15.71 4.22
CA GLY A 24 4.74 -16.08 3.67
C GLY A 24 3.57 -15.24 4.19
N GLU A 25 3.78 -14.45 5.24
CA GLU A 25 2.78 -13.54 5.79
C GLU A 25 2.91 -12.15 5.18
N CYS A 26 1.77 -11.46 5.06
CA CYS A 26 1.75 -10.08 4.57
C CYS A 26 1.71 -9.11 5.74
N ILE A 27 2.81 -8.39 5.96
CA ILE A 27 2.89 -7.29 6.92
C ILE A 27 2.42 -6.02 6.22
N VAL A 28 1.59 -5.22 6.89
CA VAL A 28 1.06 -3.95 6.39
C VAL A 28 1.35 -2.87 7.43
N GLU A 29 2.12 -1.86 7.06
CA GLU A 29 2.45 -0.72 7.94
C GLU A 29 2.25 0.61 7.21
N PRO A 30 2.04 1.73 7.92
CA PRO A 30 2.00 3.06 7.33
C PRO A 30 3.30 3.40 6.58
N SER A 31 3.18 4.05 5.42
CA SER A 31 4.33 4.48 4.61
C SER A 31 4.90 5.80 5.10
N VAL A 32 5.51 5.76 6.28
CA VAL A 32 6.06 6.95 6.95
C VAL A 32 7.45 6.67 7.51
N ILE A 33 8.23 7.73 7.64
CA ILE A 33 9.45 7.79 8.44
C ILE A 33 9.32 8.92 9.46
N ALA A 34 10.17 8.91 10.47
CA ALA A 34 10.36 10.06 11.35
C ALA A 34 11.82 10.11 11.82
N ASP A 35 12.33 11.31 12.04
CA ASP A 35 13.68 11.50 12.58
C ASP A 35 13.72 11.14 14.07
N VAL A 36 14.89 10.76 14.56
CA VAL A 36 15.09 10.43 15.99
C VAL A 36 15.16 11.72 16.80
N GLU A 37 14.16 11.95 17.65
CA GLU A 37 14.20 13.01 18.68
C GLU A 37 14.87 12.51 19.97
N SER A 38 15.59 13.37 20.69
CA SER A 38 16.48 13.01 21.80
C SER A 38 15.78 12.63 23.12
N TYR A 39 14.48 12.35 23.13
CA TYR A 39 13.68 12.27 24.36
C TYR A 39 13.13 10.86 24.66
N PHE A 40 13.58 9.81 23.96
CA PHE A 40 12.98 8.48 24.10
C PHE A 40 13.56 7.68 25.26
N SER A 41 12.66 7.03 26.01
CA SER A 41 12.97 6.08 27.07
C SER A 41 13.38 4.72 26.48
N ASP A 42 14.37 4.07 27.09
CA ASP A 42 14.95 2.78 26.67
C ASP A 42 13.98 1.57 26.68
N ASP A 43 12.71 1.74 27.07
CA ASP A 43 11.75 0.66 27.34
C ASP A 43 10.75 0.35 26.19
N VAL A 44 10.91 0.93 24.99
CA VAL A 44 9.98 0.68 23.86
C VAL A 44 10.66 -0.19 22.80
N ASP A 45 10.02 -1.31 22.42
CA ASP A 45 10.50 -2.20 21.35
C ASP A 45 10.28 -1.56 19.97
N VAL A 46 11.22 -0.71 19.56
CA VAL A 46 11.28 -0.04 18.26
C VAL A 46 12.61 -0.31 17.56
N THR A 47 12.64 -0.17 16.24
CA THR A 47 13.84 -0.38 15.42
C THR A 47 14.39 0.95 14.93
N THR A 48 15.55 1.35 15.46
CA THR A 48 16.28 2.53 14.98
C THR A 48 17.11 2.17 13.75
N LEU A 49 16.99 2.97 12.69
CA LEU A 49 17.59 2.71 11.38
C LEU A 49 18.51 3.86 10.97
N GLN A 50 19.62 3.57 10.29
CA GLN A 50 20.49 4.59 9.70
C GLN A 50 21.10 4.08 8.39
N LEU A 51 21.00 4.85 7.31
CA LEU A 51 21.78 4.58 6.10
C LEU A 51 23.21 5.13 6.27
N SER A 52 24.19 4.59 5.54
CA SER A 52 25.64 4.81 5.75
C SER A 52 26.12 6.28 5.83
N GLU A 53 25.31 7.24 5.40
CA GLU A 53 25.61 8.69 5.42
C GLU A 53 24.40 9.53 5.87
N GLY A 54 23.40 8.92 6.49
CA GLY A 54 22.14 9.58 6.87
C GLY A 54 21.99 9.76 8.37
N GLU A 55 21.02 10.58 8.75
CA GLU A 55 20.53 10.65 10.13
C GLU A 55 19.74 9.39 10.50
N ALA A 56 19.73 9.05 11.78
CA ALA A 56 18.94 7.95 12.29
C ALA A 56 17.44 8.27 12.19
N TYR A 57 16.62 7.26 11.89
CA TYR A 57 15.19 7.40 11.67
C TYR A 57 14.42 6.15 12.12
N PHE A 58 13.12 6.32 12.29
CA PHE A 58 12.12 5.27 12.48
C PHE A 58 11.26 5.11 11.23
N THR A 59 10.59 3.96 11.06
CA THR A 59 9.66 3.74 9.94
C THR A 59 8.50 2.82 10.33
N GLY A 60 7.38 2.96 9.62
CA GLY A 60 6.20 2.11 9.82
C GLY A 60 5.51 2.38 11.15
N ASP A 61 5.09 1.31 11.82
CA ASP A 61 4.35 1.38 13.08
C ASP A 61 5.16 2.04 14.20
N ASP A 62 6.49 1.93 14.17
CA ASP A 62 7.39 2.51 15.18
C ASP A 62 7.19 4.03 15.31
N VAL A 63 6.90 4.72 14.19
CA VAL A 63 6.59 6.16 14.18
C VAL A 63 5.31 6.44 14.97
N GLY A 64 4.29 5.60 14.81
CA GLY A 64 3.02 5.71 15.52
C GLY A 64 3.13 5.35 17.00
N ILE A 65 3.87 4.29 17.32
CA ILE A 65 4.16 3.84 18.69
C ILE A 65 4.81 4.96 19.51
N LEU A 66 5.75 5.68 18.90
CA LEU A 66 6.46 6.79 19.53
C LEU A 66 5.68 8.12 19.51
N GLY A 67 4.55 8.19 18.82
CA GLY A 67 3.78 9.43 18.66
C GLY A 67 4.53 10.52 17.89
N LEU A 68 5.45 10.11 17.02
CA LEU A 68 6.31 11.01 16.24
C LEU A 68 5.56 11.68 15.09
N LYS A 69 6.06 12.84 14.66
CA LYS A 69 5.53 13.52 13.47
C LYS A 69 5.90 12.72 12.21
N PRO A 70 4.91 12.17 11.47
CA PRO A 70 5.21 11.36 10.31
C PRO A 70 5.65 12.21 9.12
N ILE A 71 6.67 11.71 8.41
CA ILE A 71 7.14 12.22 7.12
C ILE A 71 6.83 11.15 6.06
N SER A 72 6.07 11.52 5.03
CA SER A 72 5.79 10.63 3.90
C SER A 72 6.95 10.67 2.89
N ALA A 73 7.24 9.55 2.22
CA ALA A 73 8.13 9.52 1.05
C ALA A 73 7.43 10.01 -0.24
N LEU A 74 6.69 11.11 -0.13
CA LEU A 74 6.12 11.86 -1.25
C LEU A 74 7.06 13.03 -1.51
N GLY A 75 7.70 13.06 -2.68
CA GLY A 75 8.45 14.23 -3.11
C GLY A 75 7.52 15.41 -3.42
N GLU A 76 8.09 16.56 -3.81
CA GLU A 76 7.32 17.72 -4.31
C GLU A 76 6.45 17.34 -5.53
N HIS A 77 6.92 16.36 -6.31
CA HIS A 77 6.19 15.71 -7.39
C HIS A 77 6.16 14.19 -7.17
N ASP A 78 5.00 13.56 -7.41
CA ASP A 78 4.79 12.12 -7.18
C ASP A 78 5.76 11.22 -7.98
N MET A 79 6.21 11.67 -9.15
CA MET A 79 7.22 10.95 -9.94
C MET A 79 8.63 11.02 -9.36
N ASP A 80 8.99 12.10 -8.69
CA ASP A 80 10.37 12.31 -8.24
C ASP A 80 10.65 11.59 -6.92
N ARG A 81 9.60 11.10 -6.25
CA ARG A 81 9.71 10.32 -5.01
C ARG A 81 10.76 9.21 -5.09
N TYR A 82 10.91 8.53 -6.23
CA TYR A 82 11.81 7.38 -6.37
C TYR A 82 13.30 7.73 -6.32
N GLU A 83 13.61 9.02 -6.39
CA GLU A 83 14.98 9.55 -6.33
C GLU A 83 15.25 10.26 -4.99
N THR A 84 14.25 10.39 -4.12
CA THR A 84 14.42 11.14 -2.87
C THR A 84 15.08 10.28 -1.76
N PRO A 85 15.76 10.93 -0.80
CA PRO A 85 16.29 10.26 0.37
C PRO A 85 15.21 9.53 1.18
N GLU A 86 13.99 10.05 1.23
CA GLU A 86 12.87 9.46 2.00
C GLU A 86 12.43 8.14 1.40
N PHE A 87 12.36 8.01 0.06
CA PHE A 87 12.06 6.74 -0.58
C PHE A 87 13.15 5.69 -0.29
N LYS A 88 14.42 6.09 -0.36
CA LYS A 88 15.56 5.23 -0.03
C LYS A 88 15.52 4.80 1.44
N LYS A 89 15.33 5.74 2.37
CA LYS A 89 15.15 5.45 3.80
C LYS A 89 14.01 4.46 4.03
N MET A 90 12.87 4.66 3.37
CA MET A 90 11.70 3.81 3.58
C MET A 90 11.90 2.38 3.07
N ILE A 91 12.36 2.19 1.83
CA ILE A 91 12.48 0.85 1.24
C ILE A 91 13.57 0.02 1.93
N PHE A 92 14.74 0.61 2.19
CA PHE A 92 15.84 -0.07 2.88
C PHE A 92 15.56 -0.20 4.38
N GLY A 93 14.88 0.79 4.97
CA GLY A 93 14.47 0.73 6.37
C GLY A 93 13.53 -0.43 6.66
N PHE A 94 12.53 -0.66 5.80
CA PHE A 94 11.65 -1.82 5.94
C PHE A 94 12.37 -3.16 5.73
N LEU A 95 13.25 -3.26 4.73
CA LEU A 95 14.09 -4.45 4.54
C LEU A 95 14.92 -4.75 5.79
N ALA A 96 15.60 -3.74 6.33
CA ALA A 96 16.41 -3.86 7.53
C ALA A 96 15.58 -4.20 8.78
N LYS A 97 14.40 -3.59 8.92
CA LYS A 97 13.45 -3.85 10.02
C LYS A 97 12.94 -5.29 10.00
N ASP A 98 12.66 -5.84 8.81
CA ASP A 98 12.12 -7.19 8.66
C ASP A 98 13.16 -8.29 8.98
N PHE A 99 14.46 -8.04 8.73
CA PHE A 99 15.51 -9.06 8.89
C PHE A 99 16.42 -8.86 10.10
N LYS A 100 16.77 -7.61 10.44
CA LYS A 100 17.65 -7.23 11.57
C LYS A 100 19.03 -7.92 11.62
N GLN A 101 19.46 -8.53 10.52
CA GLN A 101 20.76 -9.19 10.36
C GLN A 101 21.17 -9.20 8.88
N ASP A 102 22.41 -9.61 8.60
CA ASP A 102 22.90 -9.77 7.22
C ASP A 102 21.99 -10.70 6.42
N VAL A 103 21.57 -10.23 5.24
CA VAL A 103 20.64 -10.95 4.38
C VAL A 103 21.04 -10.84 2.91
N THR A 104 21.00 -11.97 2.23
CA THR A 104 21.05 -12.04 0.77
C THR A 104 19.67 -12.37 0.23
N ILE A 105 19.16 -11.53 -0.68
CA ILE A 105 17.88 -11.69 -1.33
C ILE A 105 18.12 -12.03 -2.79
N GLU A 106 17.79 -13.26 -3.19
CA GLU A 106 17.97 -13.72 -4.57
C GLU A 106 17.11 -12.92 -5.55
N ARG A 107 15.86 -12.60 -5.16
CA ARG A 107 14.97 -11.73 -5.93
C ARG A 107 14.10 -10.84 -5.06
N LEU A 108 14.24 -9.53 -5.22
CA LEU A 108 13.29 -8.54 -4.72
C LEU A 108 12.26 -8.24 -5.82
N VAL A 109 10.99 -8.28 -5.49
CA VAL A 109 9.90 -7.88 -6.39
C VAL A 109 9.16 -6.70 -5.79
N THR A 110 9.05 -5.62 -6.56
CA THR A 110 8.26 -4.44 -6.20
C THR A 110 7.47 -3.97 -7.42
N GLY A 111 6.66 -2.94 -7.26
CA GLY A 111 5.91 -2.38 -8.37
C GLY A 111 5.76 -0.88 -8.34
N LEU A 112 5.37 -0.36 -9.49
CA LEU A 112 5.17 1.06 -9.75
C LEU A 112 3.82 1.27 -10.41
N PRO A 113 3.16 2.42 -10.20
CA PRO A 113 2.06 2.85 -11.04
C PRO A 113 2.47 2.79 -12.52
N VAL A 114 1.56 2.38 -13.42
CA VAL A 114 1.88 2.20 -14.87
C VAL A 114 2.46 3.47 -15.49
N GLN A 115 2.01 4.64 -15.05
CA GLN A 115 2.53 5.94 -15.49
C GLN A 115 4.00 6.17 -15.12
N HIS A 116 4.47 5.63 -13.99
CA HIS A 116 5.86 5.76 -13.54
C HIS A 116 6.73 4.61 -14.02
N PHE A 117 6.13 3.46 -14.32
CA PHE A 117 6.85 2.24 -14.66
C PHE A 117 7.86 2.44 -15.80
N LYS A 118 7.45 3.11 -16.89
CA LYS A 118 8.30 3.30 -18.08
C LYS A 118 9.52 4.19 -17.80
N THR A 119 9.39 5.20 -16.96
CA THR A 119 10.42 6.22 -16.73
C THR A 119 11.27 5.95 -15.49
N LYS A 120 10.65 5.42 -14.43
CA LYS A 120 11.29 5.23 -13.12
C LYS A 120 11.62 3.77 -12.81
N GLY A 121 11.11 2.81 -13.58
CA GLY A 121 11.35 1.37 -13.35
C GLY A 121 12.83 1.01 -13.30
N LYS A 122 13.61 1.45 -14.29
CA LYS A 122 15.05 1.17 -14.34
C LYS A 122 15.83 1.85 -13.19
N ILE A 123 15.44 3.08 -12.83
CA ILE A 123 16.06 3.83 -11.73
C ILE A 123 15.85 3.09 -10.41
N VAL A 124 14.62 2.63 -10.14
CA VAL A 124 14.31 1.85 -8.93
C VAL A 124 15.01 0.49 -8.95
N GLU A 125 15.11 -0.17 -10.11
CA GLU A 125 15.86 -1.42 -10.24
C GLU A 125 17.34 -1.24 -9.88
N GLU A 126 18.00 -0.21 -10.43
CA GLU A 126 19.40 0.10 -10.18
C GLU A 126 19.65 0.54 -8.73
N LEU A 127 18.75 1.32 -8.14
CA LEU A 127 18.82 1.75 -6.74
C LEU A 127 18.81 0.57 -5.77
N LEU A 128 17.98 -0.45 -6.04
CA LEU A 128 17.74 -1.55 -5.12
C LEU A 128 18.74 -2.70 -5.28
N LYS A 129 19.36 -2.86 -6.45
CA LYS A 129 20.25 -3.98 -6.72
C LYS A 129 21.62 -3.80 -6.08
N GLY A 130 22.16 -4.87 -5.50
CA GLY A 130 23.49 -4.90 -4.90
C GLY A 130 23.48 -4.79 -3.38
N ARG A 131 24.61 -4.37 -2.81
CA ARG A 131 24.86 -4.36 -1.37
C ARG A 131 24.60 -2.97 -0.79
N THR A 132 23.77 -2.92 0.25
CA THR A 132 23.53 -1.72 1.05
C THR A 132 23.83 -2.01 2.50
N VAL A 133 24.64 -1.16 3.13
CA VAL A 133 24.91 -1.20 4.57
C VAL A 133 23.89 -0.32 5.28
N ILE A 134 23.27 -0.86 6.32
CA ILE A 134 22.25 -0.18 7.12
C ILE A 134 22.56 -0.47 8.58
N LYS A 135 22.56 0.57 9.41
CA LYS A 135 22.67 0.39 10.86
C LYS A 135 21.30 0.12 11.45
N VAL A 136 21.17 -0.98 12.19
CA VAL A 136 19.96 -1.39 12.91
C VAL A 136 20.31 -1.49 14.38
N ASN A 137 19.68 -0.66 15.22
CA ASN A 137 19.94 -0.63 16.66
C ASN A 137 21.44 -0.60 17.00
N ASN A 138 22.17 0.31 16.32
CA ASN A 138 23.62 0.50 16.41
C ASN A 138 24.53 -0.59 15.81
N ASN A 139 23.97 -1.65 15.21
CA ASN A 139 24.73 -2.70 14.53
C ASN A 139 24.63 -2.55 13.01
N ASP A 140 25.76 -2.61 12.31
CA ASP A 140 25.75 -2.61 10.84
C ASP A 140 25.29 -3.98 10.33
N ILE A 141 24.34 -3.95 9.39
CA ILE A 141 23.91 -5.13 8.62
C ILE A 141 24.07 -4.85 7.13
N ILE A 142 24.24 -5.93 6.36
CA ILE A 142 24.34 -5.91 4.90
C ILE A 142 23.07 -6.51 4.31
N VAL A 143 22.39 -5.73 3.47
CA VAL A 143 21.31 -6.21 2.59
C VAL A 143 21.90 -6.35 1.18
N ASP A 144 22.01 -7.57 0.66
CA ASP A 144 22.55 -7.89 -0.67
C ASP A 144 21.45 -8.43 -1.59
N ILE A 145 20.98 -7.62 -2.54
CA ILE A 145 19.91 -7.98 -3.47
C ILE A 145 20.50 -8.38 -4.84
N LYS A 146 20.33 -9.65 -5.22
CA LYS A 146 20.91 -10.21 -6.45
C LYS A 146 20.13 -9.81 -7.70
N ASN A 147 18.81 -9.90 -7.63
CA ASN A 147 17.93 -9.54 -8.74
C ASN A 147 16.78 -8.67 -8.24
N VAL A 148 16.36 -7.72 -9.08
CA VAL A 148 15.19 -6.88 -8.82
C VAL A 148 14.18 -7.09 -9.95
N SER A 149 12.90 -7.07 -9.65
CA SER A 149 11.83 -7.10 -10.64
C SER A 149 10.81 -6.03 -10.31
N ILE A 150 10.62 -5.11 -11.26
CA ILE A 150 9.61 -4.07 -11.17
C ILE A 150 8.40 -4.54 -11.97
N ILE A 151 7.23 -4.51 -11.35
CA ILE A 151 5.96 -4.91 -11.95
C ILE A 151 5.03 -3.69 -12.02
N PRO A 152 4.41 -3.38 -13.18
CA PRO A 152 3.43 -2.30 -13.24
C PRO A 152 2.16 -2.68 -12.46
N GLN A 153 1.66 -1.80 -11.59
CA GLN A 153 0.36 -1.96 -10.93
C GLN A 153 -0.79 -1.77 -11.95
N PRO A 154 -1.84 -2.61 -11.99
CA PRO A 154 -2.20 -3.62 -11.00
C PRO A 154 -1.85 -5.06 -11.43
N ILE A 155 -0.80 -5.29 -12.24
CA ILE A 155 -0.42 -6.65 -12.67
C ILE A 155 -0.12 -7.56 -11.48
N GLY A 156 0.35 -7.02 -10.34
CA GLY A 156 0.43 -7.77 -9.08
C GLY A 156 -0.91 -8.39 -8.70
N THR A 157 -1.96 -7.58 -8.54
CA THR A 157 -3.32 -8.07 -8.26
C THR A 157 -3.78 -9.10 -9.28
N TYR A 158 -3.55 -8.88 -10.58
CA TYR A 158 -3.89 -9.87 -11.60
C TYR A 158 -3.21 -11.23 -11.36
N LEU A 159 -1.91 -11.24 -11.09
CA LEU A 159 -1.15 -12.48 -10.82
C LEU A 159 -1.63 -13.19 -9.54
N HIS A 160 -2.01 -12.44 -8.51
CA HIS A 160 -2.62 -12.99 -7.30
C HIS A 160 -3.93 -13.72 -7.62
N LEU A 161 -4.80 -13.12 -8.42
CA LEU A 161 -6.08 -13.71 -8.83
C LEU A 161 -5.91 -14.95 -9.70
N VAL A 162 -4.90 -14.94 -10.58
CA VAL A 162 -4.52 -16.12 -11.37
C VAL A 162 -4.04 -17.26 -10.46
N ALA A 163 -3.20 -16.96 -9.46
CA ALA A 163 -2.73 -17.96 -8.51
C ALA A 163 -3.88 -18.55 -7.66
N LYS A 164 -4.86 -17.72 -7.29
CA LYS A 164 -6.11 -18.13 -6.64
C LYS A 164 -7.10 -18.85 -7.56
N LYS A 165 -6.84 -18.91 -8.87
CA LYS A 165 -7.75 -19.44 -9.91
C LYS A 165 -9.09 -18.70 -10.01
N SER A 166 -9.15 -17.45 -9.54
CA SER A 166 -10.33 -16.58 -9.66
C SER A 166 -10.43 -15.92 -11.04
N VAL A 167 -9.31 -15.86 -11.76
CA VAL A 167 -9.20 -15.35 -13.13
C VAL A 167 -8.44 -16.38 -13.97
N THR A 168 -8.93 -16.67 -15.18
CA THR A 168 -8.29 -17.56 -16.14
C THR A 168 -7.42 -16.76 -17.12
N PRO A 169 -6.08 -16.94 -17.10
CA PRO A 169 -5.18 -16.23 -17.99
C PRO A 169 -5.55 -16.35 -19.48
N ASN A 170 -5.45 -15.25 -20.22
CA ASN A 170 -5.69 -15.13 -21.67
C ASN A 170 -7.12 -15.48 -22.15
N LYS A 171 -7.98 -16.02 -21.29
CA LYS A 171 -9.39 -16.27 -21.55
C LYS A 171 -10.25 -15.10 -21.09
N ASP A 172 -10.11 -14.73 -19.83
CA ASP A 172 -10.97 -13.71 -19.22
C ASP A 172 -10.50 -12.30 -19.60
N LEU A 173 -11.40 -11.48 -20.14
CA LEU A 173 -11.22 -10.03 -20.20
C LEU A 173 -11.53 -9.46 -18.81
N THR A 174 -10.50 -8.93 -18.15
CA THR A 174 -10.55 -8.55 -16.73
C THR A 174 -10.42 -7.04 -16.59
N LEU A 175 -11.37 -6.40 -15.93
CA LEU A 175 -11.25 -5.01 -15.47
C LEU A 175 -10.81 -5.00 -14.01
N ILE A 176 -9.69 -4.38 -13.68
CA ILE A 176 -9.27 -4.14 -12.30
C ILE A 176 -9.58 -2.71 -11.93
N VAL A 177 -10.38 -2.53 -10.88
CA VAL A 177 -10.75 -1.27 -10.24
C VAL A 177 -10.01 -1.22 -8.89
N ASP A 178 -8.87 -0.56 -8.86
CA ASP A 178 -8.02 -0.41 -7.67
C ASP A 178 -8.21 0.99 -7.10
N CYS A 179 -8.86 1.10 -5.95
CA CYS A 179 -8.96 2.37 -5.24
C CYS A 179 -8.11 2.31 -3.96
N GLY A 180 -7.00 3.04 -4.02
CA GLY A 180 -6.05 3.19 -2.95
C GLY A 180 -6.39 4.37 -2.02
N HIS A 181 -5.39 4.78 -1.25
CA HIS A 181 -5.55 5.91 -0.33
C HIS A 181 -5.81 7.23 -1.07
N GLY A 182 -5.05 7.52 -2.13
CA GLY A 182 -5.11 8.80 -2.84
C GLY A 182 -5.52 8.72 -4.31
N THR A 183 -5.71 7.52 -4.86
CA THR A 183 -6.02 7.35 -6.29
C THR A 183 -7.09 6.28 -6.50
N LEU A 184 -7.81 6.43 -7.60
CA LEU A 184 -8.60 5.37 -8.22
C LEU A 184 -7.97 5.08 -9.58
N ASP A 185 -7.51 3.86 -9.76
CA ASP A 185 -6.86 3.35 -10.97
C ASP A 185 -7.69 2.21 -11.55
N VAL A 186 -8.08 2.35 -12.81
CA VAL A 186 -8.89 1.38 -13.54
C VAL A 186 -8.09 0.85 -14.72
N THR A 187 -7.90 -0.46 -14.78
CA THR A 187 -7.08 -1.11 -15.81
C THR A 187 -7.81 -2.30 -16.41
N GLU A 188 -8.01 -2.26 -17.72
CA GLU A 188 -8.47 -3.39 -18.51
C GLU A 188 -7.28 -4.25 -18.94
N LEU A 189 -7.40 -5.55 -18.69
CA LEU A 189 -6.39 -6.56 -18.94
C LEU A 189 -6.95 -7.69 -19.80
N LYS A 190 -6.18 -8.09 -20.80
CA LYS A 190 -6.32 -9.38 -21.49
C LYS A 190 -5.04 -10.17 -21.30
N GLY A 191 -5.07 -11.15 -20.41
CA GLY A 191 -3.81 -11.75 -19.93
C GLY A 191 -2.98 -10.71 -19.16
N LYS A 192 -1.68 -10.63 -19.47
CA LYS A 192 -0.77 -9.62 -18.89
C LYS A 192 -0.72 -8.31 -19.68
N THR A 193 -1.52 -8.20 -20.75
CA THR A 193 -1.52 -7.02 -21.62
C THR A 193 -2.54 -6.01 -21.11
N ILE A 194 -2.07 -4.78 -20.86
CA ILE A 194 -2.92 -3.63 -20.57
C ILE A 194 -3.53 -3.12 -21.87
N VAL A 195 -4.86 -3.18 -21.98
CA VAL A 195 -5.61 -2.77 -23.18
C VAL A 195 -6.07 -1.33 -23.05
N LYS A 196 -6.62 -0.98 -21.88
CA LYS A 196 -7.15 0.35 -21.59
C LYS A 196 -6.89 0.69 -20.12
N ARG A 197 -6.68 1.97 -19.83
CA ARG A 197 -6.54 2.47 -18.47
C ARG A 197 -7.18 3.84 -18.30
N ALA A 198 -7.62 4.13 -17.09
CA ALA A 198 -7.95 5.47 -16.62
C ALA A 198 -7.57 5.56 -15.15
N GLY A 199 -7.31 6.77 -14.66
CA GLY A 199 -7.14 7.00 -13.24
C GLY A 199 -7.37 8.45 -12.87
N ASN A 200 -7.65 8.72 -11.61
CA ASN A 200 -7.73 10.05 -11.04
C ASN A 200 -7.22 10.05 -9.58
N ASN A 201 -7.22 11.23 -8.97
CA ASN A 201 -6.80 11.42 -7.58
C ASN A 201 -7.96 11.25 -6.57
N GLU A 202 -9.02 10.50 -6.93
CA GLU A 202 -10.15 10.22 -6.03
C GLU A 202 -9.95 8.87 -5.33
N GLY A 203 -9.10 8.88 -4.30
CA GLY A 203 -8.94 7.75 -3.37
C GLY A 203 -9.80 7.87 -2.11
N ALA A 204 -9.67 6.90 -1.21
CA ALA A 204 -10.38 6.89 0.08
C ALA A 204 -10.14 8.15 0.95
N LYS A 205 -9.02 8.85 0.76
CA LYS A 205 -8.67 10.10 1.45
C LYS A 205 -9.75 11.17 1.32
N GLU A 206 -10.41 11.28 0.18
CA GLU A 206 -11.47 12.28 -0.02
C GLU A 206 -12.68 12.02 0.87
N ALA A 207 -13.08 10.75 1.02
CA ALA A 207 -14.11 10.37 1.99
C ALA A 207 -13.65 10.67 3.43
N TYR A 208 -12.39 10.39 3.75
CA TYR A 208 -11.84 10.63 5.09
C TYR A 208 -11.79 12.11 5.46
N ILE A 209 -11.40 12.99 4.54
CA ILE A 209 -11.41 14.45 4.76
C ILE A 209 -12.82 14.93 5.06
N ASN A 210 -13.82 14.49 4.29
CA ASN A 210 -15.20 14.88 4.49
C ASN A 210 -15.74 14.40 5.85
N ILE A 211 -15.43 13.16 6.23
CA ILE A 211 -15.80 12.62 7.56
C ILE A 211 -15.10 13.38 8.67
N TYR A 212 -13.79 13.66 8.53
CA TYR A 212 -13.03 14.45 9.49
C TYR A 212 -13.66 15.82 9.72
N ASN A 213 -13.97 16.54 8.64
CA ASN A 213 -14.60 17.86 8.74
C ASN A 213 -15.95 17.81 9.47
N THR A 214 -16.79 16.81 9.15
CA THR A 214 -18.06 16.60 9.85
C THR A 214 -17.85 16.33 11.34
N LEU A 215 -16.86 15.53 11.72
CA LEU A 215 -16.59 15.22 13.12
C LEU A 215 -15.98 16.40 13.89
N VAL A 216 -15.13 17.20 13.25
CA VAL A 216 -14.57 18.43 13.85
C VAL A 216 -15.66 19.47 14.07
N GLU A 217 -16.58 19.62 13.12
CA GLU A 217 -17.72 20.52 13.28
C GLU A 217 -18.62 20.10 14.45
N GLU A 218 -18.82 18.79 14.65
CA GLU A 218 -19.68 18.26 15.72
C GLU A 218 -19.01 18.23 17.10
N TYR A 219 -17.73 17.85 17.17
CA TYR A 219 -17.04 17.55 18.43
C TYR A 219 -15.85 18.47 18.75
N GLY A 220 -15.47 19.36 17.83
CA GLY A 220 -14.25 20.13 17.91
C GLY A 220 -12.99 19.29 17.63
N SER A 221 -11.83 19.91 17.81
CA SER A 221 -10.53 19.23 17.66
C SER A 221 -10.29 18.27 18.84
N LEU A 222 -10.08 16.99 18.55
CA LEU A 222 -9.73 15.96 19.52
C LEU A 222 -8.37 15.36 19.17
N LYS A 223 -7.63 14.89 20.17
CA LYS A 223 -6.28 14.32 20.00
C LYS A 223 -6.23 13.22 18.93
N ASP A 224 -7.20 12.31 18.97
CA ASP A 224 -7.23 11.13 18.09
C ASP A 224 -7.97 11.40 16.78
N LEU A 225 -8.63 12.57 16.65
CA LEU A 225 -9.36 12.96 15.45
C LEU A 225 -8.38 13.60 14.45
N THR A 226 -7.80 12.76 13.61
CA THR A 226 -6.93 13.17 12.50
C THR A 226 -7.36 12.46 11.22
N ILE A 227 -7.04 13.04 10.05
CA ILE A 227 -7.38 12.43 8.74
C ILE A 227 -6.77 11.03 8.62
N SER A 228 -5.55 10.82 9.10
CA SER A 228 -4.86 9.53 9.05
C SER A 228 -5.53 8.47 9.95
N ASN A 229 -6.25 8.88 10.99
CA ASN A 229 -6.88 7.97 11.94
C ASN A 229 -8.37 7.69 11.62
N ILE A 230 -8.95 8.32 10.59
CA ILE A 230 -10.38 8.14 10.24
C ILE A 230 -10.73 6.68 9.95
N GLN A 231 -9.84 5.92 9.32
CA GLN A 231 -10.08 4.49 9.08
C GLN A 231 -10.29 3.73 10.41
N ASN A 232 -9.43 3.94 11.40
CA ASN A 232 -9.56 3.32 12.71
C ASN A 232 -10.80 3.84 13.45
N ILE A 233 -11.09 5.14 13.35
CA ILE A 233 -12.30 5.75 13.93
C ILE A 233 -13.59 5.13 13.35
N LEU A 234 -13.61 4.79 12.07
CA LEU A 234 -14.75 4.11 11.44
C LEU A 234 -14.94 2.67 11.93
N LEU A 235 -13.88 2.03 12.43
CA LEU A 235 -13.91 0.66 12.96
C LEU A 235 -14.18 0.62 14.46
N ASP A 236 -13.38 1.37 15.22
CA ASP A 236 -13.31 1.29 16.69
C ASP A 236 -14.13 2.39 17.39
N GLY A 237 -14.66 3.34 16.61
CA GLY A 237 -15.36 4.51 17.09
C GLY A 237 -14.44 5.64 17.57
N LEU A 238 -15.02 6.82 17.75
CA LEU A 238 -14.35 8.02 18.23
C LEU A 238 -14.55 8.16 19.75
N LEU A 239 -13.47 8.34 20.51
CA LEU A 239 -13.56 8.63 21.94
C LEU A 239 -13.93 10.10 22.16
N VAL A 240 -15.11 10.34 22.76
CA VAL A 240 -15.60 11.68 23.12
C VAL A 240 -16.06 11.64 24.58
N SER A 241 -15.46 12.46 25.43
CA SER A 241 -15.82 12.59 26.84
C SER A 241 -15.93 11.24 27.59
N GLY A 242 -15.01 10.31 27.33
CA GLY A 242 -14.99 8.99 27.95
C GLY A 242 -15.89 7.93 27.32
N SER A 243 -16.65 8.27 26.27
CA SER A 243 -17.52 7.33 25.54
C SER A 243 -17.04 7.10 24.11
N ARG A 244 -17.09 5.86 23.62
CA ARG A 244 -16.81 5.54 22.21
C ARG A 244 -18.07 5.67 21.36
N ILE A 245 -18.06 6.60 20.42
CA ILE A 245 -19.15 6.85 19.48
C ILE A 245 -18.93 6.02 18.22
N ASN A 246 -19.94 5.25 17.80
CA ASN A 246 -19.92 4.57 16.52
C ASN A 246 -20.11 5.57 15.37
N VAL A 247 -18.99 6.05 14.82
CA VAL A 247 -18.97 7.04 13.74
C VAL A 247 -19.60 6.50 12.45
N ARG A 248 -19.35 5.23 12.11
CA ARG A 248 -19.85 4.60 10.88
C ARG A 248 -21.38 4.55 10.82
N ALA A 249 -22.04 4.45 11.97
CA ALA A 249 -23.51 4.41 12.06
C ALA A 249 -24.18 5.79 11.90
N LYS A 250 -23.43 6.91 11.91
CA LYS A 250 -24.00 8.26 11.79
C LYS A 250 -24.51 8.50 10.37
N ALA A 251 -25.72 9.04 10.25
CA ALA A 251 -26.39 9.25 8.95
C ALA A 251 -25.57 10.12 7.97
N GLU A 252 -24.94 11.20 8.44
CA GLU A 252 -24.10 12.05 7.58
C GLU A 252 -22.84 11.32 7.10
N VAL A 253 -22.23 10.48 7.94
CA VAL A 253 -21.09 9.65 7.56
C VAL A 253 -21.51 8.61 6.51
N GLN A 254 -22.65 7.96 6.68
CA GLN A 254 -23.20 7.02 5.69
C GLN A 254 -23.48 7.70 4.34
N LYS A 255 -23.97 8.95 4.33
CA LYS A 255 -24.15 9.73 3.10
C LYS A 255 -22.82 10.01 2.40
N ILE A 256 -21.79 10.41 3.14
CA ILE A 256 -20.44 10.65 2.60
C ILE A 256 -19.89 9.36 1.97
N LEU A 257 -19.95 8.25 2.70
CA LEU A 257 -19.49 6.94 2.24
C LEU A 257 -20.24 6.51 0.97
N LYS A 258 -21.57 6.60 0.96
CA LYS A 258 -22.40 6.21 -0.19
C LYS A 258 -22.16 7.11 -1.41
N LYS A 259 -21.97 8.42 -1.21
CA LYS A 259 -21.63 9.36 -2.28
C LYS A 259 -20.30 9.00 -2.93
N HIS A 260 -19.27 8.73 -2.13
CA HIS A 260 -17.96 8.34 -2.65
C HIS A 260 -17.99 6.95 -3.30
N PHE A 261 -18.71 5.98 -2.72
CA PHE A 261 -18.88 4.67 -3.37
C PHE A 261 -19.51 4.80 -4.76
N ASN A 262 -20.53 5.66 -4.90
CA ASN A 262 -21.16 5.91 -6.20
C ASN A 262 -20.25 6.64 -7.19
N SER A 263 -19.34 7.52 -6.74
CA SER A 263 -18.45 8.26 -7.64
C SER A 263 -17.52 7.34 -8.42
N ILE A 264 -17.14 6.18 -7.87
CA ILE A 264 -16.34 5.18 -8.59
C ILE A 264 -17.09 4.64 -9.80
N PHE A 265 -18.38 4.33 -9.66
CA PHE A 265 -19.19 3.86 -10.78
C PHE A 265 -19.44 4.96 -11.80
N THR A 266 -19.63 6.20 -11.35
CA THR A 266 -19.68 7.38 -12.23
C THR A 266 -18.38 7.51 -13.02
N PHE A 267 -17.22 7.38 -12.36
CA PHE A 267 -15.92 7.42 -13.01
C PHE A 267 -15.76 6.32 -14.07
N LEU A 268 -16.17 5.09 -13.75
CA LEU A 268 -16.16 3.98 -14.71
C LEU A 268 -17.02 4.28 -15.95
N GLN A 269 -18.22 4.82 -15.73
CA GLN A 269 -19.15 5.18 -16.81
C GLN A 269 -18.61 6.33 -17.68
N ASP A 270 -18.08 7.40 -17.05
CA ASP A 270 -17.55 8.57 -17.75
C ASP A 270 -16.35 8.21 -18.62
N ASN A 271 -15.50 7.30 -18.12
CA ASN A 271 -14.35 6.76 -18.84
C ASN A 271 -14.70 5.61 -19.80
N LYS A 272 -15.99 5.35 -20.03
CA LYS A 272 -16.50 4.37 -21.01
C LYS A 272 -16.04 2.93 -20.73
N PHE A 273 -16.01 2.53 -19.46
CA PHE A 273 -15.87 1.12 -19.08
C PHE A 273 -17.26 0.50 -18.98
N ASP A 274 -17.65 -0.30 -19.97
CA ASP A 274 -18.90 -1.06 -19.92
C ASP A 274 -18.70 -2.32 -19.09
N LEU A 275 -19.15 -2.29 -17.83
CA LEU A 275 -18.95 -3.36 -16.86
C LEU A 275 -19.52 -4.72 -17.34
N ARG A 276 -20.48 -4.72 -18.26
CA ARG A 276 -21.09 -5.94 -18.83
C ARG A 276 -20.25 -6.59 -19.92
N SER A 277 -19.25 -5.88 -20.44
CA SER A 277 -18.34 -6.39 -21.48
C SER A 277 -17.18 -7.22 -20.93
N TYR A 278 -17.02 -7.27 -19.61
CA TYR A 278 -15.93 -7.98 -18.93
C TYR A 278 -16.39 -9.33 -18.38
N ASP A 279 -15.54 -10.34 -18.52
CA ASP A 279 -15.72 -11.63 -17.84
C ASP A 279 -15.55 -11.48 -16.32
N LYS A 280 -14.68 -10.56 -15.90
CA LYS A 280 -14.38 -10.25 -14.49
C LYS A 280 -14.21 -8.75 -14.28
N VAL A 281 -15.00 -8.18 -13.37
CA VAL A 281 -14.80 -6.83 -12.83
C VAL A 281 -14.31 -6.95 -11.40
N VAL A 282 -13.04 -6.69 -11.20
CA VAL A 282 -12.33 -6.90 -9.95
C VAL A 282 -12.28 -5.59 -9.18
N PHE A 283 -12.79 -5.57 -7.96
CA PHE A 283 -12.63 -4.46 -7.02
C PHE A 283 -11.55 -4.82 -6.00
N THR A 284 -10.51 -4.00 -5.89
CA THR A 284 -9.33 -4.23 -5.05
C THR A 284 -8.85 -2.93 -4.40
N GLY A 285 -7.78 -3.00 -3.61
CA GLY A 285 -7.20 -1.84 -2.91
C GLY A 285 -7.79 -1.63 -1.52
N GLY A 286 -7.50 -0.48 -0.91
CA GLY A 286 -7.96 -0.15 0.44
C GLY A 286 -9.47 0.09 0.54
N ILE A 287 -10.12 0.29 -0.60
CA ILE A 287 -11.54 0.57 -0.69
C ILE A 287 -12.44 -0.61 -0.32
N VAL A 288 -11.98 -1.84 -0.52
CA VAL A 288 -12.80 -3.04 -0.32
C VAL A 288 -13.29 -3.09 1.12
N HIS A 289 -12.38 -2.80 2.06
CA HIS A 289 -12.70 -2.73 3.47
C HIS A 289 -13.65 -1.56 3.81
N LEU A 290 -13.45 -0.39 3.19
CA LEU A 290 -14.25 0.80 3.47
C LEU A 290 -15.72 0.61 3.07
N TYR A 291 -15.97 -0.03 1.92
CA TYR A 291 -17.29 -0.19 1.32
C TYR A 291 -17.81 -1.63 1.26
N HIS A 292 -17.28 -2.53 2.08
CA HIS A 292 -17.74 -3.92 2.19
C HIS A 292 -19.28 -4.03 2.18
N ASP A 293 -19.95 -3.22 2.99
CA ASP A 293 -21.42 -3.24 3.13
C ASP A 293 -22.19 -2.71 1.92
N TYR A 294 -21.53 -1.93 1.04
CA TYR A 294 -22.17 -1.31 -0.13
C TYR A 294 -22.04 -2.15 -1.41
N PHE A 295 -21.06 -3.07 -1.48
CA PHE A 295 -20.91 -3.93 -2.65
C PHE A 295 -22.14 -4.81 -2.90
N GLY A 296 -22.84 -5.22 -1.83
CA GLY A 296 -24.10 -5.96 -1.95
C GLY A 296 -25.21 -5.20 -2.68
N GLU A 297 -25.23 -3.86 -2.62
CA GLU A 297 -26.23 -3.03 -3.30
C GLU A 297 -26.07 -3.03 -4.83
N ARG A 298 -24.88 -3.39 -5.33
CA ARG A 298 -24.50 -3.32 -6.75
C ARG A 298 -23.93 -4.64 -7.26
N ALA A 299 -24.17 -5.75 -6.56
CA ALA A 299 -23.57 -7.03 -6.90
C ALA A 299 -24.03 -7.49 -8.30
N GLU A 300 -23.07 -7.86 -9.13
CA GLU A 300 -23.26 -8.46 -10.45
C GLU A 300 -22.50 -9.78 -10.52
N ALA A 301 -22.94 -10.72 -11.35
CA ALA A 301 -22.36 -12.06 -11.40
C ALA A 301 -20.88 -12.08 -11.83
N ASN A 302 -20.43 -11.06 -12.55
CA ASN A 302 -19.04 -10.90 -12.98
C ASN A 302 -18.19 -10.05 -12.01
N PHE A 303 -18.77 -9.52 -10.93
CA PHE A 303 -18.04 -8.75 -9.94
C PHE A 303 -17.24 -9.69 -9.03
N LEU A 304 -15.99 -9.32 -8.79
CA LEU A 304 -15.08 -9.99 -7.88
C LEU A 304 -14.51 -8.97 -6.90
N VAL A 305 -15.05 -8.96 -5.69
CA VAL A 305 -14.51 -8.16 -4.58
C VAL A 305 -13.35 -8.93 -3.96
N VAL A 306 -12.16 -8.35 -4.00
CA VAL A 306 -10.95 -8.99 -3.46
C VAL A 306 -10.84 -8.65 -1.98
N GLU A 307 -11.31 -9.54 -1.12
CA GLU A 307 -11.30 -9.35 0.35
C GLU A 307 -9.93 -8.93 0.90
N ASP A 308 -8.85 -9.51 0.37
CA ASP A 308 -7.47 -9.17 0.71
C ASP A 308 -6.88 -8.07 -0.20
N GLY A 309 -7.73 -7.20 -0.75
CA GLY A 309 -7.43 -6.22 -1.80
C GLY A 309 -6.29 -5.26 -1.47
N GLN A 310 -6.14 -4.87 -0.20
CA GLN A 310 -5.01 -4.04 0.26
C GLN A 310 -3.66 -4.74 0.08
N THR A 311 -3.62 -6.08 0.10
CA THR A 311 -2.41 -6.90 0.01
C THR A 311 -2.24 -7.59 -1.35
N ALA A 312 -3.23 -7.51 -2.23
CA ALA A 312 -3.30 -8.30 -3.46
C ALA A 312 -2.09 -8.05 -4.40
N ASN A 313 -1.62 -6.80 -4.51
CA ASN A 313 -0.42 -6.49 -5.30
C ASN A 313 0.82 -7.17 -4.74
N ALA A 314 1.10 -7.02 -3.44
CA ALA A 314 2.26 -7.63 -2.78
C ALA A 314 2.22 -9.18 -2.85
N ARG A 315 1.04 -9.79 -2.69
CA ARG A 315 0.88 -11.24 -2.85
C ARG A 315 1.16 -11.69 -4.27
N GLY A 316 0.68 -10.95 -5.28
CA GLY A 316 0.99 -11.23 -6.67
C GLY A 316 2.46 -11.08 -7.03
N TYR A 317 3.14 -10.08 -6.46
CA TYR A 317 4.60 -9.92 -6.57
C TYR A 317 5.33 -11.14 -6.01
N HIS A 318 4.84 -11.69 -4.89
CA HIS A 318 5.41 -12.88 -4.30
C HIS A 318 5.19 -14.13 -5.15
N GLU A 319 4.01 -14.31 -5.74
CA GLU A 319 3.77 -15.39 -6.71
C GLU A 319 4.68 -15.28 -7.93
N TYR A 320 4.89 -14.06 -8.44
CA TYR A 320 5.85 -13.81 -9.51
C TYR A 320 7.28 -14.19 -9.11
N GLY A 321 7.75 -13.72 -7.95
CA GLY A 321 9.09 -13.99 -7.47
C GLY A 321 9.36 -15.47 -7.26
N LYS A 322 8.40 -16.21 -6.68
CA LYS A 322 8.45 -17.68 -6.56
C LYS A 322 8.55 -18.36 -7.92
N ALA A 323 7.81 -17.91 -8.93
CA ALA A 323 7.87 -18.49 -10.27
C ALA A 323 9.24 -18.25 -10.94
N MET A 324 9.87 -17.10 -10.68
CA MET A 324 11.16 -16.73 -11.27
C MET A 324 12.38 -17.35 -10.57
N THR A 325 12.23 -17.82 -9.33
CA THR A 325 13.32 -18.39 -8.51
C THR A 325 13.23 -19.92 -8.35
N LYS A 326 12.25 -20.55 -9.00
CA LYS A 326 12.11 -22.01 -9.10
C LYS A 326 13.03 -22.67 -10.13
N LYS A 327 13.99 -21.93 -10.69
CA LYS A 327 14.99 -22.43 -11.63
C LYS A 327 16.32 -22.64 -10.94
#